data_AF-A0A937C0Q7-F1
#
_entry.id   AF-A0A937C0Q7-F1
#
_cell.length_a   1.000
_cell.length_b   1.000
_cell.length_c   1.000
_cell.angle_alpha   90.00
_cell.angle_beta   90.00
_cell.angle_gamma   90.00
#
_symmetry.space_group_name_H-M   'P 1'
#
loop_
_entity.id
_entity.type
_entity.pdbx_description
1 polymer ?
#
loop_
_entity_poly.entity_id
_entity_poly.type
_entity_poly.pdbx_seq_one_letter_code
_entity_poly.pdbx_strand_id
1 'polypeptide(L)'
;MLFSVADPAKSPKTIGVCISKGPNPDITNKRYGVAKGSMGPVDFRSEMTGLTPYLKYYVRAYCTTTAGTVYGNEISFTTLKPK
;
A
#
# COMPACT_ATOMS: atom_id res chain seq x y z
N MET A 1 -1.78 9.02 9.18
CA MET A 1 -1.64 10.21 8.31
C MET A 1 -2.98 10.43 7.63
N LEU A 2 -3.62 11.57 7.86
CA LEU A 2 -4.99 11.85 7.41
C LEU A 2 -4.93 12.42 5.99
N PHE A 3 -5.55 11.76 5.00
CA PHE A 3 -5.79 12.34 3.68
C PHE A 3 -7.27 12.69 3.59
N SER A 4 -7.62 13.97 3.57
CA SER A 4 -8.99 14.44 3.31
C SER A 4 -9.14 14.70 1.81
N VAL A 5 -10.10 14.06 1.15
CA VAL A 5 -10.52 14.40 -0.22
C VAL A 5 -12.02 14.58 -0.17
N ALA A 6 -12.50 15.78 -0.50
CA ALA A 6 -13.92 16.16 -0.50
C ALA A 6 -14.42 16.45 -1.93
N ASP A 7 -13.88 15.78 -2.95
CA ASP A 7 -14.31 15.92 -4.35
C ASP A 7 -15.01 14.64 -4.83
N PRO A 8 -16.25 14.70 -5.36
CA PRO A 8 -16.94 13.54 -5.93
C PRO A 8 -16.23 12.95 -7.17
N ALA A 9 -15.37 13.74 -7.83
CA ALA A 9 -14.51 13.29 -8.93
C ALA A 9 -13.19 12.62 -8.48
N LYS A 10 -12.85 12.68 -7.19
CA LYS A 10 -11.66 12.06 -6.57
C LYS A 10 -12.05 10.97 -5.58
N SER A 11 -13.13 10.25 -5.85
CA SER A 11 -13.41 9.04 -5.06
C SER A 11 -12.28 8.04 -5.27
N PRO A 12 -11.63 7.57 -4.19
CA PRO A 12 -10.57 6.58 -4.32
C PRO A 12 -11.15 5.30 -4.89
N LYS A 13 -10.73 4.93 -6.11
CA LYS A 13 -11.22 3.73 -6.79
C LYS A 13 -10.66 2.48 -6.14
N THR A 14 -9.39 2.52 -5.76
CA THR A 14 -8.70 1.37 -5.20
C THR A 14 -7.64 1.81 -4.23
N ILE A 15 -7.64 1.22 -3.04
CA ILE A 15 -6.60 1.36 -2.04
C ILE A 15 -5.90 0.02 -1.83
N GLY A 16 -4.67 0.07 -1.33
CA GLY A 16 -3.95 -1.12 -0.95
C GLY A 16 -2.52 -0.79 -0.54
N VAL A 17 -1.72 -1.83 -0.46
CA VAL A 17 -0.30 -1.72 -0.11
C VAL A 17 0.54 -2.42 -1.17
N CYS A 18 1.53 -1.72 -1.72
CA CYS A 18 2.55 -2.29 -2.60
C CYS A 18 3.82 -2.63 -1.82
N ILE A 19 4.49 -3.71 -2.25
CA ILE A 19 5.69 -4.24 -1.60
C ILE A 19 6.72 -4.73 -2.62
N SER A 20 7.99 -4.47 -2.33
CA SER A 20 9.14 -4.82 -3.17
C SER A 20 10.36 -5.21 -2.32
N LYS A 21 11.34 -5.85 -2.97
CA LYS A 21 12.66 -6.16 -2.38
C LYS A 21 13.67 -5.01 -2.51
N GLY A 22 13.33 -3.96 -3.26
CA GLY A 22 14.10 -2.72 -3.44
C GLY A 22 13.26 -1.48 -3.10
N PRO A 23 13.86 -0.30 -2.99
CA PRO A 23 13.14 0.92 -2.62
C PRO A 23 12.12 1.34 -3.68
N ASN A 24 11.20 2.22 -3.29
CA ASN A 24 10.13 2.81 -4.08
C ASN A 24 9.14 1.79 -4.68
N PRO A 25 8.50 0.90 -3.90
CA PRO A 25 7.46 0.04 -4.43
C PRO A 25 6.33 0.87 -5.05
N ASP A 26 5.79 0.38 -6.16
CA ASP A 26 4.65 0.96 -6.87
C ASP A 26 3.57 -0.11 -7.15
N ILE A 27 2.52 0.29 -7.86
CA ILE A 27 1.35 -0.57 -8.12
C ILE A 27 1.62 -1.71 -9.12
N THR A 28 2.78 -1.71 -9.78
CA THR A 28 3.24 -2.80 -10.66
C THR A 28 3.92 -3.91 -9.87
N ASN A 29 4.34 -3.65 -8.62
CA ASN A 29 4.90 -4.66 -7.73
C ASN A 29 3.80 -5.53 -7.10
N LYS A 30 4.19 -6.44 -6.21
CA LYS A 30 3.25 -7.27 -5.45
C LYS A 30 2.38 -6.36 -4.58
N ARG A 31 1.08 -6.65 -4.52
CA ARG A 31 0.08 -5.85 -3.79
C ARG A 31 -0.67 -6.71 -2.79
N TYR A 32 -1.01 -6.12 -1.64
CA TYR A 32 -1.78 -6.75 -0.58
C TYR A 32 -2.98 -5.89 -0.17
N GLY A 33 -4.08 -6.58 0.16
CA GLY A 33 -5.34 -6.00 0.64
C GLY A 33 -5.99 -5.03 -0.36
N VAL A 34 -5.94 -5.32 -1.66
CA VAL A 34 -6.55 -4.45 -2.66
C VAL A 34 -8.06 -4.35 -2.41
N ALA A 35 -8.56 -3.14 -2.11
CA ALA A 35 -9.96 -2.89 -1.78
C ALA A 35 -10.48 -1.64 -2.50
N LYS A 36 -11.80 -1.50 -2.62
CA LYS A 36 -12.40 -0.24 -3.06
C LYS A 36 -12.09 0.83 -2.03
N GLY A 37 -11.62 1.99 -2.48
CA GLY A 37 -11.40 3.12 -1.58
C GLY A 37 -12.72 3.71 -1.12
N SER A 38 -12.72 4.29 0.08
CA SER A 38 -13.82 5.10 0.60
C SER A 38 -13.35 6.54 0.82
N MET A 39 -14.31 7.47 0.84
CA MET A 39 -14.01 8.87 1.12
C MET A 39 -13.63 9.03 2.60
N GLY A 40 -12.50 9.65 2.88
CA GLY A 40 -12.01 9.91 4.24
C GLY A 40 -10.85 8.99 4.68
N PRO A 41 -10.40 9.13 5.93
CA PRO A 41 -9.34 8.29 6.48
C PRO A 41 -9.83 6.85 6.59
N VAL A 42 -9.07 5.91 6.03
CA VAL A 42 -9.37 4.49 6.08
C VAL A 42 -8.33 3.79 6.92
N ASP A 43 -8.75 3.19 8.03
CA ASP A 43 -7.92 2.24 8.76
C ASP A 43 -7.79 0.98 7.91
N PHE A 44 -6.64 0.85 7.28
CA PHE A 44 -6.37 -0.23 6.36
C PHE A 44 -5.43 -1.25 7.01
N ARG A 45 -5.94 -2.47 7.23
CA ARG A 45 -5.18 -3.61 7.74
C ARG A 45 -5.16 -4.70 6.69
N SER A 46 -3.96 -5.18 6.35
CA SER A 46 -3.79 -6.29 5.41
C SER A 46 -2.72 -7.25 5.93
N GLU A 47 -3.02 -8.55 5.85
CA GLU A 47 -2.06 -9.61 6.15
C GLU A 47 -1.18 -9.89 4.93
N MET A 48 0.14 -9.87 5.13
CA MET A 48 1.14 -10.13 4.08
C MET A 48 1.72 -11.53 4.26
N THR A 49 1.30 -12.47 3.42
CA THR A 49 1.74 -13.88 3.48
C THR A 49 2.66 -14.24 2.31
N GLY A 50 3.43 -15.33 2.46
CA GLY A 50 4.31 -15.83 1.40
C GLY A 50 5.52 -14.93 1.10
N LEU A 51 6.05 -14.27 2.13
CA LEU A 51 7.29 -13.49 2.04
C LEU A 51 8.50 -14.40 2.30
N THR A 52 9.60 -14.13 1.60
CA THR A 52 10.87 -14.83 1.82
C THR A 52 11.38 -14.48 3.22
N PRO A 53 11.75 -15.46 4.05
CA PRO A 53 12.29 -15.20 5.38
C PRO A 53 13.69 -14.57 5.30
N TYR A 54 14.09 -13.89 6.38
CA TYR A 54 15.35 -13.17 6.49
C TYR A 54 15.66 -12.19 5.33
N LEU A 55 14.63 -11.50 4.83
CA LEU A 55 14.76 -10.56 3.71
C LEU A 55 14.15 -9.21 4.07
N LYS A 56 14.84 -8.14 3.66
CA LYS A 56 14.35 -6.77 3.79
C LYS A 56 13.31 -6.49 2.70
N TYR A 57 12.19 -5.92 3.09
CA TYR A 57 11.12 -5.47 2.21
C TYR A 57 10.85 -3.98 2.41
N TYR A 58 10.44 -3.33 1.34
CA TYR A 58 9.98 -1.95 1.30
C TYR A 58 8.49 -1.96 0.98
N VAL A 59 7.73 -1.13 1.68
CA VAL A 59 6.27 -1.12 1.65
C VAL A 59 5.75 0.29 1.58
N ARG A 60 4.75 0.51 0.72
CA ARG A 60 4.04 1.79 0.60
C ARG A 60 2.55 1.55 0.49
N ALA A 61 1.76 2.34 1.21
CA ALA A 61 0.33 2.45 0.93
C ALA A 61 0.13 3.18 -0.39
N TYR A 62 -0.88 2.80 -1.18
CA TYR A 62 -1.25 3.50 -2.39
C TYR A 62 -2.76 3.70 -2.47
N CYS A 63 -3.16 4.74 -3.18
CA CYS A 63 -4.54 5.02 -3.53
C CYS A 63 -4.62 5.44 -4.99
N THR A 64 -5.35 4.68 -5.79
CA THR A 64 -5.63 4.99 -7.20
C THR A 64 -6.99 5.69 -7.31
N THR A 65 -6.98 6.86 -7.92
CA THR A 65 -8.16 7.66 -8.29
C THR A 65 -8.28 7.70 -9.81
N THR A 66 -9.33 8.33 -10.33
CA THR A 66 -9.45 8.64 -11.78
C THR A 66 -8.33 9.53 -12.31
N ALA A 67 -7.73 10.38 -11.45
CA ALA A 67 -6.68 11.31 -11.82
C ALA A 67 -5.27 10.69 -11.78
N GLY A 68 -5.11 9.53 -11.13
CA GLY A 68 -3.82 8.88 -10.97
C GLY A 68 -3.66 8.18 -9.63
N THR A 69 -2.45 7.69 -9.37
CA THR A 69 -2.10 6.99 -8.13
C THR A 69 -1.26 7.88 -7.23
N VAL A 70 -1.69 8.01 -5.99
CA VAL A 70 -0.93 8.64 -4.92
C VAL A 70 -0.36 7.56 -4.00
N TYR A 71 0.82 7.84 -3.44
CA TYR A 71 1.53 6.92 -2.56
C TYR A 71 1.75 7.56 -1.21
N GLY A 72 1.61 6.77 -0.15
CA GLY A 72 2.03 7.15 1.18
C GLY A 72 3.54 7.02 1.36
N ASN A 73 3.97 7.21 2.61
CA ASN A 73 5.36 7.06 3.01
C ASN A 73 5.83 5.62 2.83
N GLU A 74 7.10 5.50 2.44
CA GLU A 74 7.79 4.22 2.44
C GLU A 74 8.19 3.82 3.86
N ILE A 75 7.93 2.57 4.17
CA ILE A 75 8.37 1.91 5.40
C ILE A 75 9.12 0.66 4.99
N SER A 76 10.16 0.28 5.73
CA SER A 76 10.88 -0.97 5.50
C SER A 76 10.91 -1.84 6.75
N PHE A 77 10.89 -3.15 6.54
CA PHE A 77 11.03 -4.15 7.61
C PHE A 77 11.80 -5.36 7.10
N THR A 78 12.30 -6.19 8.01
CA THR A 78 12.96 -7.46 7.68
C THR A 78 12.15 -8.61 8.24
N THR A 79 11.87 -9.61 7.40
CA THR A 79 11.16 -10.82 7.82
C THR A 79 12.01 -11.64 8.78
N LEU A 80 11.35 -12.43 9.64
CA LEU A 80 12.02 -13.28 10.61
C LEU A 80 12.91 -14.32 9.92
N LYS A 81 14.00 -14.71 10.60
CA LYS A 81 14.82 -15.84 10.19
C LYS A 81 14.01 -17.13 10.33
N PRO A 82 14.18 -18.11 9.41
CA PRO A 82 13.70 -19.47 9.65
C PRO A 82 14.32 -19.99 10.96
N LYS A 83 13.56 -20.81 11.67
CA LYS A 83 14.03 -21.48 12.89
C LYS A 83 15.01 -22.60 12.55
#